data_AF-A0ABD5N3X9-F1
#
_entry.id   AF-A0ABD5N3X9-F1
#
_cell.length_a   1.000
_cell.length_b   1.000
_cell.length_c   1.000
_cell.angle_alpha   90.00
_cell.angle_beta   90.00
_cell.angle_gamma   90.00
#
_symmetry.space_group_name_H-M   'P 1'
#
loop_
_entity.id
_entity.type
_entity.pdbx_description
1 polymer ?
#
loop_
_entity_poly.entity_id
_entity_poly.type
_entity_poly.pdbx_seq_one_letter_code
_entity_poly.pdbx_strand_id
1 'polypeptide(L)'
;MASKDQQAVEWKSKLMSILDELYVLLYAIIALFLTLAAFASLIVVGIDILGAIGSDSPMLFIILAIKDIFIAIIVVELLLTVMFFIQKEQIDMRLLLSVGLTAMVRKALLFGVEEANIMEMIVVMALILVLTLAMVTLTKYKTTVECEW
;
A
#
# COMPACT_ATOMS: atom_id res chain seq x y z
N MET A 1 -38.03 -29.43 -16.05
CA MET A 1 -37.34 -28.14 -15.80
C MET A 1 -36.60 -28.13 -14.47
N ALA A 2 -37.17 -28.66 -13.37
CA ALA A 2 -36.53 -28.70 -12.03
C ALA A 2 -35.13 -29.38 -11.93
N SER A 3 -34.76 -30.27 -12.86
CA SER A 3 -33.44 -30.94 -12.86
C SER A 3 -32.28 -30.05 -13.30
N LYS A 4 -32.50 -29.03 -14.15
CA LYS A 4 -31.43 -28.12 -14.59
C LYS A 4 -31.08 -27.09 -13.52
N ASP A 5 -32.08 -26.66 -12.76
CA ASP A 5 -31.91 -25.65 -11.71
C ASP A 5 -31.12 -26.22 -10.52
N GLN A 6 -31.29 -27.50 -10.18
CA GLN A 6 -30.49 -28.18 -9.13
C GLN A 6 -29.01 -28.34 -9.51
N GLN A 7 -28.70 -28.64 -10.78
CA GLN A 7 -27.31 -28.69 -11.24
C GLN A 7 -26.62 -27.32 -11.17
N ALA A 8 -27.31 -26.24 -11.57
CA ALA A 8 -26.74 -24.89 -11.53
C ALA A 8 -26.38 -24.42 -10.11
N VAL A 9 -27.18 -24.82 -9.11
CA VAL A 9 -26.93 -24.50 -7.69
C VAL A 9 -25.72 -25.28 -7.15
N GLU A 10 -25.57 -26.56 -7.51
CA GLU A 10 -24.42 -27.37 -7.10
C GLU A 10 -23.10 -26.78 -7.64
N TRP A 11 -23.05 -26.47 -8.94
CA TRP A 11 -21.87 -25.88 -9.56
C TRP A 11 -21.51 -24.51 -8.98
N LYS A 12 -22.51 -23.67 -8.67
CA LYS A 12 -22.28 -22.35 -8.06
C LYS A 12 -21.65 -22.46 -6.66
N SER A 13 -22.12 -23.41 -5.85
CA SER A 13 -21.58 -23.65 -4.50
C SER A 13 -20.13 -24.13 -4.52
N LYS A 14 -19.80 -25.06 -5.43
CA LYS A 14 -18.41 -25.53 -5.63
C LYS A 14 -17.49 -24.42 -6.13
N LEU A 15 -17.96 -23.59 -7.07
CA LEU A 15 -17.18 -22.45 -7.57
C LEU A 15 -16.94 -21.40 -6.48
N MET A 16 -17.93 -21.09 -5.65
CA MET A 16 -17.76 -20.17 -4.52
C MET A 16 -16.74 -20.69 -3.50
N SER A 17 -16.80 -21.99 -3.16
CA SER A 17 -15.85 -22.58 -2.20
C SER A 17 -14.40 -22.57 -2.69
N ILE A 18 -14.17 -22.92 -3.96
CA ILE A 18 -12.81 -22.92 -4.54
C ILE A 18 -12.26 -21.50 -4.62
N LEU A 19 -13.12 -20.54 -4.96
CA LEU A 19 -12.72 -19.15 -5.10
C LEU A 19 -12.31 -18.56 -3.75
N ASP A 20 -13.07 -18.85 -2.69
CA ASP A 20 -12.78 -18.38 -1.33
C ASP A 20 -11.46 -18.95 -0.79
N GLU A 21 -11.23 -20.25 -0.99
CA GLU A 21 -9.98 -20.91 -0.61
C GLU A 21 -8.77 -20.38 -1.39
N LEU A 22 -8.95 -20.06 -2.68
CA LEU A 22 -7.92 -19.43 -3.50
C LEU A 22 -7.60 -18.00 -3.04
N TYR A 23 -8.61 -17.22 -2.63
CA TYR A 23 -8.39 -15.88 -2.10
C TYR A 23 -7.53 -15.93 -0.84
N VAL A 24 -7.87 -16.79 0.12
CA VAL A 24 -7.10 -16.94 1.36
C VAL A 24 -5.65 -17.32 1.07
N LEU A 25 -5.42 -18.28 0.16
CA LEU A 25 -4.07 -18.68 -0.25
C LEU A 25 -3.28 -17.53 -0.87
N LEU A 26 -3.91 -16.76 -1.78
CA LEU A 26 -3.29 -15.61 -2.42
C LEU A 26 -2.86 -14.56 -1.39
N TYR A 27 -3.73 -14.23 -0.43
CA TYR A 27 -3.40 -13.27 0.63
C TYR A 27 -2.30 -13.75 1.55
N ALA A 28 -2.27 -15.04 1.89
CA ALA A 28 -1.18 -15.63 2.68
C ALA A 28 0.18 -15.48 1.96
N ILE A 29 0.21 -15.75 0.64
CA ILE A 29 1.44 -15.59 -0.17
C ILE A 29 1.86 -14.12 -0.24
N ILE A 30 0.92 -13.20 -0.47
CA ILE A 30 1.21 -11.76 -0.53
C ILE A 30 1.75 -11.25 0.82
N ALA A 31 1.12 -11.63 1.93
CA ALA A 31 1.55 -11.22 3.27
C ALA A 31 2.94 -11.74 3.62
N LEU A 32 3.24 -13.00 3.25
CA LEU A 32 4.56 -13.59 3.42
C LEU A 32 5.62 -12.87 2.58
N PHE A 33 5.31 -12.58 1.31
CA PHE A 33 6.19 -11.84 0.42
C PHE A 33 6.47 -10.42 0.93
N LEU A 34 5.44 -9.69 1.36
CA LEU A 34 5.59 -8.35 1.91
C LEU A 34 6.40 -8.33 3.21
N THR A 35 6.25 -9.35 4.05
CA THR A 35 7.03 -9.47 5.29
C THR A 35 8.51 -9.68 4.99
N LEU A 36 8.82 -10.55 4.03
CA LEU A 36 10.21 -10.76 3.57
C LEU A 36 10.78 -9.49 2.93
N ALA A 37 9.99 -8.79 2.12
CA ALA A 37 10.40 -7.53 1.51
C ALA A 37 10.66 -6.44 2.56
N ALA A 38 9.82 -6.33 3.58
CA ALA A 38 10.01 -5.38 4.68
C ALA A 38 11.30 -5.67 5.44
N PHE A 39 11.55 -6.95 5.75
CA PHE A 39 12.77 -7.37 6.44
C PHE A 39 14.03 -7.11 5.59
N ALA A 40 14.00 -7.47 4.31
CA ALA A 40 15.09 -7.17 3.38
C ALA A 40 15.36 -5.67 3.29
N SER A 41 14.31 -4.84 3.21
CA SER A 41 14.46 -3.39 3.16
C SER A 41 15.11 -2.83 4.43
N LEU A 42 14.80 -3.36 5.61
CA LEU A 42 15.45 -2.94 6.85
C LEU A 42 16.94 -3.30 6.88
N ILE A 43 17.32 -4.47 6.34
CA ILE A 43 18.73 -4.85 6.22
C ILE A 43 19.48 -3.86 5.32
N VAL A 44 18.92 -3.52 4.16
CA VAL A 44 19.53 -2.59 3.22
C VAL A 44 19.78 -1.23 3.89
N VAL A 45 18.76 -0.68 4.57
CA VAL A 45 18.89 0.57 5.32
C VAL A 45 20.00 0.49 6.39
N GLY A 46 20.10 -0.64 7.09
CA GLY A 46 21.16 -0.87 8.07
C GLY A 46 22.56 -0.87 7.45
N ILE A 47 22.72 -1.47 6.26
CA ILE A 47 23.98 -1.48 5.52
C ILE A 47 24.35 -0.07 5.08
N ASP A 48 23.41 0.72 4.56
CA ASP A 48 23.67 2.09 4.12
C ASP A 48 24.09 3.00 5.29
N ILE A 49 23.43 2.86 6.44
CA ILE A 49 23.80 3.59 7.66
C ILE A 49 25.21 3.21 8.12
N LEU A 50 25.56 1.91 8.10
CA LEU A 50 26.92 1.47 8.43
C LEU A 50 27.95 1.99 7.43
N GLY A 51 27.61 2.03 6.14
CA GLY A 51 28.43 2.61 5.08
C GLY A 51 28.69 4.10 5.27
N ALA A 52 27.73 4.84 5.85
CA ALA A 52 27.91 6.25 6.18
C ALA A 52 28.99 6.50 7.25
N ILE A 53 29.19 5.56 8.18
CA ILE A 53 30.16 5.71 9.28
C ILE A 53 31.60 5.51 8.80
N GLY A 54 31.81 4.63 7.80
CA GLY A 54 33.13 4.23 7.32
C GLY A 54 33.60 4.89 6.03
N SER A 55 32.83 5.81 5.44
CA SER A 55 33.11 6.38 4.13
C SER A 55 33.65 7.81 4.17
N ASP A 56 34.44 8.16 3.16
CA ASP A 56 34.96 9.52 2.95
C ASP A 56 33.86 10.52 2.53
N SER A 57 32.69 10.02 2.12
CA SER A 57 31.54 10.81 1.64
C SER A 57 30.22 10.39 2.33
N PRO A 58 30.09 10.63 3.65
CA PRO A 58 28.94 10.18 4.44
C PRO A 58 27.59 10.71 3.94
N MET A 59 27.60 11.88 3.28
CA MET A 59 26.38 12.51 2.76
C MET A 59 25.65 11.65 1.72
N LEU A 60 26.38 10.94 0.87
CA LEU A 60 25.79 10.09 -0.17
C LEU A 60 25.08 8.89 0.45
N PHE A 61 25.72 8.23 1.41
CA PHE A 61 25.13 7.11 2.15
C PHE A 61 23.91 7.51 2.98
N ILE A 62 23.88 8.72 3.53
CA ILE A 62 22.69 9.24 4.22
C ILE A 62 21.52 9.42 3.25
N ILE A 63 21.76 9.96 2.05
CA ILE A 63 20.72 10.10 1.02
C ILE A 63 20.17 8.73 0.60
N LEU A 64 21.04 7.73 0.42
CA LEU A 64 20.64 6.35 0.12
C LEU A 64 19.83 5.74 1.26
N ALA A 65 20.29 5.86 2.51
CA ALA A 65 19.57 5.35 3.67
C ALA A 65 18.18 5.98 3.81
N ILE A 66 18.03 7.29 3.55
CA ILE A 66 16.73 7.96 3.51
C ILE A 66 15.87 7.43 2.36
N LYS A 67 16.44 7.25 1.17
CA LYS A 67 15.70 6.68 0.05
C LYS A 67 15.17 5.29 0.38
N ASP A 68 15.98 4.47 1.03
CA ASP A 68 15.66 3.08 1.33
C ASP A 68 14.74 2.94 2.54
N ILE A 69 14.81 3.85 3.52
CA ILE A 69 13.83 3.88 4.63
C ILE A 69 12.43 4.20 4.12
N PHE A 70 12.31 5.08 3.13
CA PHE A 70 11.03 5.34 2.51
C PHE A 70 10.49 4.14 1.71
N ILE A 71 11.36 3.27 1.15
CA ILE A 71 10.93 2.00 0.56
C ILE A 71 10.38 1.10 1.66
N ALA A 72 11.11 0.95 2.77
CA ALA A 72 10.68 0.14 3.90
C ALA A 72 9.30 0.58 4.41
N ILE A 73 9.07 1.89 4.56
CA ILE A 73 7.80 2.46 5.02
C ILE A 73 6.64 2.06 4.08
N ILE A 74 6.80 2.20 2.76
CA ILE A 74 5.74 1.82 1.81
C ILE A 74 5.44 0.31 1.89
N VAL A 75 6.47 -0.53 1.99
CA VAL A 75 6.27 -1.97 2.09
C VAL A 75 5.51 -2.33 3.37
N VAL A 76 5.84 -1.68 4.50
CA VAL A 76 5.14 -1.86 5.78
C VAL A 76 3.70 -1.35 5.70
N GLU A 77 3.44 -0.21 5.05
CA GLU A 77 2.08 0.31 4.81
C GLU A 77 1.24 -0.64 3.96
N LEU A 78 1.82 -1.22 2.91
CA LEU A 78 1.14 -2.22 2.08
C LEU A 78 0.87 -3.51 2.88
N LEU A 79 1.82 -3.95 3.71
CA LEU A 79 1.64 -5.07 4.63
C LEU A 79 0.46 -4.81 5.57
N LEU A 80 0.39 -3.62 6.17
CA LEU A 80 -0.70 -3.22 7.05
C LEU A 80 -2.05 -3.26 6.31
N THR A 81 -2.07 -2.80 5.06
CA THR A 81 -3.27 -2.84 4.21
C THR A 81 -3.74 -4.27 3.97
N VAL A 82 -2.82 -5.18 3.62
CA VAL A 82 -3.14 -6.60 3.41
C VAL A 82 -3.61 -7.25 4.71
N MET A 83 -2.97 -6.93 5.85
CA MET A 83 -3.36 -7.47 7.14
C MET A 83 -4.75 -7.00 7.57
N PHE A 84 -5.07 -5.72 7.38
CA PHE A 84 -6.42 -5.19 7.64
C PHE A 84 -7.47 -5.82 6.73
N PHE A 85 -7.13 -6.02 5.46
CA PHE A 85 -8.01 -6.72 4.52
C PHE A 85 -8.33 -8.14 5.00
N ILE A 86 -7.31 -8.91 5.42
CA ILE A 86 -7.50 -10.27 5.96
C ILE A 86 -8.41 -10.25 7.20
N GLN A 87 -8.28 -9.26 8.08
CA GLN A 87 -9.10 -9.19 9.30
C GLN A 87 -10.54 -8.73 9.06
N LYS A 88 -10.80 -7.95 8.02
CA LYS A 88 -12.11 -7.30 7.79
C LYS A 88 -12.85 -7.83 6.57
N GLU A 89 -12.22 -8.68 5.76
CA GLU A 89 -12.71 -9.19 4.45
C GLU A 89 -13.18 -8.07 3.50
N GLN A 90 -12.75 -6.84 3.75
CA GLN A 90 -13.17 -5.65 3.02
C GLN A 90 -11.97 -4.75 2.80
N ILE A 91 -11.90 -4.16 1.60
CA ILE A 91 -10.90 -3.15 1.29
C ILE A 91 -11.33 -1.85 1.96
N ASP A 92 -10.62 -1.45 3.01
CA ASP A 92 -10.79 -0.10 3.56
C ASP A 92 -10.15 0.92 2.59
N MET A 93 -11.01 1.59 1.83
CA MET A 93 -10.59 2.63 0.88
C MET A 93 -9.75 3.72 1.57
N ARG A 94 -9.97 4.00 2.86
CA ARG A 94 -9.19 5.01 3.58
C ARG A 94 -7.75 4.58 3.75
N LEU A 95 -7.51 3.30 4.06
CA LEU A 95 -6.16 2.75 4.17
C LEU A 95 -5.46 2.77 2.80
N LEU A 96 -6.17 2.35 1.74
CA LEU A 96 -5.58 2.35 0.41
C LEU A 96 -5.23 3.77 -0.08
N LEU A 97 -6.10 4.74 0.19
CA LEU A 97 -5.85 6.16 -0.09
C LEU A 97 -4.70 6.72 0.75
N SER A 98 -4.56 6.31 2.02
CA SER A 98 -3.44 6.77 2.85
C SER A 98 -2.11 6.25 2.31
N VAL A 99 -2.04 4.99 1.88
CA VAL A 99 -0.82 4.45 1.24
C VAL A 99 -0.48 5.21 -0.04
N GLY A 100 -1.49 5.49 -0.88
CA GLY A 100 -1.29 6.30 -2.09
C GLY A 100 -0.80 7.72 -1.78
N LEU A 101 -1.34 8.33 -0.73
CA LEU A 101 -0.92 9.65 -0.27
C LEU A 101 0.52 9.63 0.25
N THR A 102 0.90 8.67 1.10
CA THR A 102 2.27 8.52 1.60
C THR A 102 3.27 8.34 0.46
N ALA A 103 2.92 7.54 -0.56
CA ALA A 103 3.76 7.35 -1.75
C ALA A 103 3.99 8.65 -2.53
N MET A 104 2.95 9.49 -2.68
CA MET A 104 3.07 10.78 -3.35
C MET A 104 3.81 11.81 -2.52
N VAL A 105 3.56 11.87 -1.20
CA VAL A 105 4.28 12.75 -0.27
C VAL A 105 5.76 12.40 -0.25
N ARG A 106 6.11 11.11 -0.22
CA ARG A 106 7.49 10.64 -0.40
C ARG A 106 8.12 11.21 -1.67
N LYS A 107 7.44 11.06 -2.81
CA LYS A 107 7.96 11.58 -4.09
C LYS A 107 8.16 13.10 -4.03
N ALA A 108 7.26 13.83 -3.37
CA ALA A 108 7.39 15.26 -3.16
C ALA A 108 8.60 15.63 -2.26
N LEU A 109 8.89 14.83 -1.23
CA LEU A 109 10.05 15.06 -0.35
C LEU A 109 11.38 14.81 -1.06
N LEU A 110 11.43 13.88 -2.03
CA LEU A 110 12.65 13.57 -2.79
C LEU A 110 13.02 14.65 -3.82
N PHE A 111 12.11 15.54 -4.21
CA PHE A 111 12.42 16.64 -5.13
C PHE A 111 13.42 17.67 -4.58
N GLY A 112 13.65 17.69 -3.27
CA GLY A 112 14.72 18.52 -2.69
C GLY A 112 16.13 17.93 -2.86
N VAL A 113 16.23 16.66 -3.27
CA VAL A 113 17.48 15.90 -3.32
C VAL A 113 17.77 15.37 -4.73
N GLU A 114 16.75 15.01 -5.50
CA GLU A 114 16.86 14.56 -6.89
C GLU A 114 16.55 15.73 -7.85
N GLU A 115 17.23 15.79 -9.02
CA GLU A 115 16.95 16.79 -10.06
C GLU A 115 15.55 16.56 -10.66
N ALA A 116 14.55 17.19 -10.05
CA ALA A 116 13.16 17.07 -10.45
C ALA A 116 12.81 18.07 -11.54
N ASN A 117 12.17 17.60 -12.61
CA ASN A 117 11.55 18.48 -13.60
C ASN A 117 10.36 19.23 -12.95
N ILE A 118 10.26 20.54 -13.16
CA ILE A 118 9.16 21.39 -12.68
C ILE A 118 7.80 20.80 -13.07
N MET A 119 7.68 20.19 -14.26
CA MET A 119 6.46 19.53 -14.69
C MET A 119 6.09 18.33 -13.81
N GLU A 120 7.07 17.52 -13.40
CA GLU A 120 6.82 16.39 -12.51
C GLU A 120 6.39 16.86 -11.12
N MET A 121 6.97 17.96 -10.64
CA MET A 121 6.60 18.56 -9.36
C MET A 121 5.13 19.02 -9.36
N ILE A 122 4.69 19.67 -10.44
CA ILE A 122 3.28 20.11 -10.59
C ILE A 122 2.34 18.90 -10.61
N VAL A 123 2.69 17.84 -11.34
CA VAL A 123 1.87 16.61 -11.40
C VAL A 123 1.75 15.96 -10.03
N VAL A 124 2.85 15.83 -9.29
CA VAL A 124 2.81 15.24 -7.94
C VAL A 124 1.98 16.10 -6.98
N MET A 125 2.13 17.43 -7.02
CA MET A 125 1.29 18.32 -6.20
C MET A 125 -0.19 18.20 -6.55
N ALA A 126 -0.54 18.12 -7.83
CA ALA A 126 -1.92 17.92 -8.26
C ALA A 126 -2.48 16.57 -7.77
N LEU A 127 -1.70 15.49 -7.84
CA LEU A 127 -2.09 14.18 -7.33
C LEU A 127 -2.30 14.17 -5.82
N ILE A 128 -1.41 14.81 -5.04
CA ILE A 128 -1.57 14.96 -3.59
C ILE A 128 -2.88 15.69 -3.27
N LEU A 129 -3.18 16.78 -3.99
CA LEU A 129 -4.43 17.51 -3.84
C LEU A 129 -5.66 16.61 -4.11
N VAL A 130 -5.64 15.86 -5.20
CA VAL A 130 -6.74 14.95 -5.58
C VAL A 130 -6.94 13.85 -4.54
N LEU A 131 -5.86 13.21 -4.07
CA LEU A 131 -5.92 12.17 -3.05
C LEU A 131 -6.44 12.71 -1.71
N THR A 132 -6.01 13.91 -1.33
CA THR A 132 -6.47 14.58 -0.11
C THR A 132 -7.97 14.90 -0.20
N LEU A 133 -8.42 15.44 -1.34
CA LEU A 133 -9.84 15.70 -1.62
C LEU A 133 -10.66 14.41 -1.54
N ALA A 134 -10.20 13.32 -2.16
CA ALA A 134 -10.87 12.02 -2.11
C ALA A 134 -10.98 11.49 -0.67
N MET A 135 -9.94 11.65 0.14
CA MET A 135 -9.96 11.23 1.54
C MET A 135 -10.98 12.02 2.38
N VAL A 136 -11.06 13.34 2.17
CA VAL A 136 -12.02 14.21 2.87
C VAL A 136 -13.47 13.90 2.45
N THR A 137 -13.73 13.69 1.16
CA THR A 137 -15.09 13.40 0.67
C THR A 137 -15.59 12.05 1.16
N LEU A 138 -14.75 11.01 1.15
CA LEU A 138 -15.11 9.70 1.72
C LEU A 138 -15.31 9.77 3.23
N THR A 139 -14.60 10.67 3.92
CA THR A 139 -14.81 10.87 5.35
C THR A 139 -16.17 11.46 5.63
N LYS A 140 -16.56 12.52 4.90
CA LYS A 140 -17.89 13.15 5.03
C LYS A 140 -19.03 12.21 4.65
N TYR A 141 -18.85 11.40 3.61
CA TYR A 141 -19.87 10.44 3.18
C TYR A 141 -20.22 9.47 4.31
N LYS A 142 -19.20 8.86 4.96
CA LYS A 142 -19.41 7.93 6.06
C LYS A 142 -20.21 8.54 7.22
N THR A 143 -19.92 9.80 7.59
CA THR A 143 -20.64 10.49 8.67
C THR A 143 -22.09 10.83 8.33
N THR A 144 -22.42 10.97 7.04
CA THR A 144 -23.78 11.33 6.63
C THR A 144 -24.69 10.10 6.64
N VAL A 145 -24.16 8.92 6.30
CA VAL A 145 -24.93 7.66 6.27
C VAL A 145 -25.26 7.16 7.69
N GLU A 146 -24.43 7.49 8.69
CA GLU A 146 -24.65 7.09 10.09
C GLU A 146 -25.66 7.96 10.84
N CYS A 147 -26.13 9.08 10.27
CA CYS A 147 -27.18 9.92 10.83
C CYS A 147 -28.60 9.60 10.29
N GLU A 148 -28.74 8.57 9.46
CA GLU A 148 -30.00 8.21 8.79
C GLU A 148 -30.68 6.96 9.39
N TRP A 149 -30.40 6.64 10.66
CA TRP A 149 -31.12 5.64 11.47
C TRP A 149 -31.44 6.16 12.87
#